data_AF-A0A662PQK8-F1
#
_entry.id   AF-A0A662PQK8-F1
#
_cell.length_a   1.000
_cell.length_b   1.000
_cell.length_c   1.000
_cell.angle_alpha   90.00
_cell.angle_beta   90.00
_cell.angle_gamma   90.00
#
_symmetry.space_group_name_H-M   'P 1'
#
loop_
_entity.id
_entity.type
_entity.pdbx_description
1 polymer ?
#
loop_
_entity_poly.entity_id
_entity_poly.type
_entity_poly.pdbx_seq_one_letter_code
_entity_poly.pdbx_strand_id
1 'polypeptide(L)'
;MVEMEDIILPDLSAIQLKAASHLVREGRVRGRFLIHRVLLKKIEDQASQGDTMAMDGLRDLVEACEEMKVKLDYVGDLRDREKSDRLLIVEEAARLNAKILTCDPVMAQLAESTGLKLLYELPPPPFSIAQLFEEDVMSIHVKEGLPPRVKRGIPGRWRFVEVSEKPVSRHELELLIAHLMREAYKSFGVDAFLEIDKPGVKIFQLKDYRVVITRPPFSDGFELTVVK
;
A
#
# COMPACT_ATOMS: atom_id res chain seq x y z
N MET A 1 18.99 28.41 14.42
CA MET A 1 18.89 26.94 14.25
C MET A 1 18.40 26.71 12.83
N VAL A 2 19.23 26.16 11.95
CA VAL A 2 18.79 25.79 10.59
C VAL A 2 17.83 24.62 10.79
N GLU A 3 16.55 24.76 10.43
CA GLU A 3 15.64 23.61 10.35
C GLU A 3 16.30 22.60 9.41
N MET A 4 16.68 21.44 9.93
CA MET A 4 17.26 20.37 9.13
C MET A 4 16.18 19.94 8.13
N GLU A 5 16.44 20.13 6.83
CA GLU A 5 15.56 19.61 5.77
C GLU A 5 15.35 18.11 5.99
N ASP A 6 14.09 17.70 6.11
CA ASP A 6 13.75 16.30 6.32
C ASP A 6 14.19 15.46 5.12
N ILE A 7 15.03 14.45 5.36
CA ILE A 7 15.36 13.45 4.34
C ILE A 7 14.30 12.35 4.43
N ILE A 8 13.59 12.10 3.34
CA ILE A 8 12.54 11.07 3.27
C ILE A 8 12.98 9.98 2.29
N LEU A 9 12.96 8.73 2.77
CA LEU A 9 13.30 7.54 2.01
C LEU A 9 12.03 6.69 1.87
N PRO A 10 11.26 6.82 0.77
CA PRO A 10 10.09 5.99 0.54
C PRO A 10 10.51 4.55 0.26
N ASP A 11 9.68 3.60 0.69
CA ASP A 11 9.76 2.22 0.22
C ASP A 11 8.92 2.01 -1.06
N LEU A 12 8.89 0.77 -1.56
CA LEU A 12 8.13 0.45 -2.77
C LEU A 12 6.63 0.74 -2.60
N SER A 13 6.07 0.45 -1.43
CA SER A 13 4.63 0.59 -1.16
C SER A 13 4.21 2.07 -1.17
N ALA A 14 5.04 2.96 -0.64
CA ALA A 14 4.81 4.40 -0.65
C ALA A 14 4.83 5.00 -2.07
N ILE A 15 5.63 4.42 -2.98
CA ILE A 15 5.68 4.81 -4.39
C ILE A 15 4.46 4.24 -5.13
N GLN A 16 4.23 2.93 -5.02
CA GLN A 16 3.13 2.21 -5.69
C GLN A 16 1.75 2.78 -5.35
N LEU A 17 1.53 3.09 -4.08
CA LEU A 17 0.27 3.65 -3.58
C LEU A 17 0.24 5.18 -3.62
N LYS A 18 1.21 5.82 -4.29
CA LYS A 18 1.25 7.29 -4.49
C LYS A 18 1.21 8.09 -3.18
N ALA A 19 1.59 7.48 -2.05
CA ALA A 19 1.66 8.17 -0.76
C ALA A 19 2.74 9.26 -0.80
N ALA A 20 3.88 8.97 -1.43
CA ALA A 20 4.97 9.94 -1.56
C ALA A 20 4.56 11.17 -2.35
N SER A 21 3.97 10.99 -3.54
CA SER A 21 3.52 12.09 -4.39
C SER A 21 2.34 12.85 -3.78
N HIS A 22 1.43 12.16 -3.10
CA HIS A 22 0.36 12.77 -2.33
C HIS A 22 0.89 13.73 -1.26
N LEU A 23 1.86 13.29 -0.43
CA LEU A 23 2.45 14.14 0.60
C LEU A 23 3.18 15.37 0.04
N VAL A 24 3.84 15.22 -1.12
CA VAL A 24 4.49 16.32 -1.84
C VAL A 24 3.45 17.37 -2.25
N ARG A 25 2.37 16.93 -2.93
CA ARG A 25 1.31 17.84 -3.40
C ARG A 25 0.53 18.49 -2.27
N GLU A 26 0.37 17.82 -1.13
CA GLU A 26 -0.22 18.40 0.07
C GLU A 26 0.69 19.41 0.80
N GLY A 27 1.94 19.59 0.35
CA GLY A 27 2.90 20.48 1.01
C GLY A 27 3.29 20.03 2.42
N ARG A 28 3.09 18.74 2.74
CA ARG A 28 3.40 18.15 4.05
C ARG A 28 4.87 17.74 4.18
N VAL A 29 5.64 17.88 3.10
CA VAL A 29 7.08 17.61 3.06
C VAL A 29 7.83 18.93 2.82
N ARG A 30 8.78 19.24 3.70
CA ARG A 30 9.65 20.43 3.61
C ARG A 30 11.10 20.12 3.25
N GLY A 31 11.41 18.87 2.91
CA GLY A 31 12.77 18.43 2.66
C GLY A 31 12.94 17.77 1.29
N ARG A 32 13.70 16.67 1.24
CA ARG A 32 14.04 15.99 -0.02
C ARG A 32 13.71 14.51 0.02
N PHE A 33 13.35 13.97 -1.14
CA PHE A 33 13.16 12.54 -1.35
C PHE A 33 14.44 11.88 -1.83
N LEU A 34 14.76 10.73 -1.26
CA LEU A 34 15.85 9.88 -1.70
C LEU A 34 15.28 8.52 -2.13
N ILE A 35 15.46 8.12 -3.37
CA ILE A 35 14.99 6.81 -3.85
C ILE A 35 16.16 5.85 -3.86
N HIS A 36 16.07 4.78 -3.05
CA HIS A 36 17.10 3.75 -3.04
C HIS A 36 17.10 2.98 -4.37
N ARG A 37 18.28 2.74 -4.96
CA ARG A 37 18.42 2.08 -6.28
C ARG A 37 17.81 0.67 -6.35
N VAL A 38 17.69 -0.01 -5.21
CA VAL A 38 16.98 -1.31 -5.13
C VAL A 38 15.51 -1.18 -5.58
N LEU A 39 14.87 -0.04 -5.31
CA LEU A 39 13.50 0.22 -5.74
C LEU A 39 13.42 0.40 -7.25
N LEU A 40 14.39 1.09 -7.85
CA LEU A 40 14.46 1.23 -9.31
C LEU A 40 14.56 -0.14 -9.99
N LYS A 41 15.38 -1.05 -9.45
CA LYS A 41 15.50 -2.40 -9.97
C LYS A 41 14.17 -3.16 -9.89
N LYS A 42 13.48 -3.06 -8.76
CA LYS A 42 12.19 -3.71 -8.54
C LYS A 42 11.08 -3.15 -9.43
N ILE A 43 11.06 -1.84 -9.61
CA ILE A 43 10.13 -1.14 -10.50
C ILE A 43 10.37 -1.57 -11.96
N GLU A 44 11.63 -1.64 -12.39
CA GLU A 44 12.01 -2.17 -13.71
C GLU A 44 11.52 -3.62 -13.89
N ASP A 45 11.81 -4.49 -12.92
CA ASP A 45 11.44 -5.91 -12.98
C ASP A 45 9.92 -6.09 -13.08
N GLN A 46 9.15 -5.37 -12.25
CA GLN A 46 7.68 -5.37 -12.30
C GLN A 46 7.15 -4.89 -13.65
N ALA A 47 7.65 -3.76 -14.14
CA ALA A 47 7.23 -3.19 -15.41
C ALA A 47 7.54 -4.12 -16.60
N SER A 48 8.69 -4.81 -16.57
CA SER A 48 9.07 -5.79 -17.60
C SER A 48 8.14 -7.00 -17.67
N GLN A 49 7.44 -7.30 -16.56
CA GLN A 49 6.46 -8.37 -16.44
C GLN A 49 5.02 -7.90 -16.68
N GLY A 50 4.84 -6.62 -17.07
CA GLY A 50 3.53 -6.03 -17.34
C GLY A 50 2.86 -5.36 -16.14
N ASP A 51 3.50 -5.33 -14.97
CA ASP A 51 3.00 -4.60 -13.80
C ASP A 51 3.58 -3.18 -13.73
N THR A 52 2.87 -2.20 -14.28
CA THR A 52 3.35 -0.81 -14.38
C THR A 52 3.03 0.05 -13.16
N MET A 53 2.30 -0.47 -12.16
CA MET A 53 1.77 0.34 -11.06
C MET A 53 2.87 1.12 -10.31
N ALA A 54 4.02 0.49 -10.07
CA ALA A 54 5.16 1.13 -9.40
C ALA A 54 5.88 2.14 -10.30
N MET A 55 5.92 1.88 -11.61
CA MET A 55 6.49 2.80 -12.61
C MET A 55 5.64 4.07 -12.70
N ASP A 56 4.31 3.91 -12.71
CA ASP A 56 3.36 5.03 -12.72
C ASP A 56 3.44 5.82 -11.41
N GLY A 57 3.62 5.15 -10.28
CA GLY A 57 3.86 5.80 -8.97
C GLY A 57 5.18 6.59 -8.92
N LEU A 58 6.26 6.04 -9.49
CA LEU A 58 7.56 6.73 -9.57
C LEU A 58 7.45 7.98 -10.45
N ARG A 59 6.80 7.87 -11.61
CA ARG A 59 6.56 9.01 -12.51
C ARG A 59 5.77 10.11 -11.80
N ASP A 60 4.68 9.74 -11.15
CA ASP A 60 3.83 10.67 -10.40
C ASP A 60 4.59 11.39 -9.26
N LEU A 61 5.52 10.70 -8.59
CA LEU A 61 6.39 11.31 -7.59
C LEU A 61 7.40 12.29 -8.20
N VAL A 62 8.01 11.95 -9.34
CA VAL A 62 8.94 12.87 -10.03
C VAL A 62 8.22 14.13 -10.48
N GLU A 63 7.05 13.99 -11.12
CA GLU A 63 6.21 15.11 -11.55
C GLU A 63 5.80 15.99 -10.35
N ALA A 64 5.31 15.39 -9.26
CA ALA A 64 4.94 16.12 -8.05
C ALA A 64 6.13 16.90 -7.45
N CYS A 65 7.32 16.29 -7.42
CA CYS A 65 8.53 16.94 -6.93
C CYS A 65 8.96 18.12 -7.81
N GLU A 66 8.87 18.00 -9.13
CA GLU A 66 9.15 19.09 -10.07
C GLU A 66 8.17 20.26 -9.90
N GLU A 67 6.86 19.95 -9.85
CA GLU A 67 5.78 20.94 -9.66
C GLU A 67 5.97 21.74 -8.35
N MET A 68 6.27 21.02 -7.26
CA MET A 68 6.37 21.60 -5.91
C MET A 68 7.79 22.05 -5.55
N LYS A 69 8.75 21.94 -6.48
CA LYS A 69 10.18 22.26 -6.27
C LYS A 69 10.81 21.52 -5.09
N VAL A 70 10.40 20.27 -4.89
CA VAL A 70 10.97 19.35 -3.90
C VAL A 70 12.13 18.59 -4.54
N LYS A 71 13.28 18.55 -3.86
CA LYS A 71 14.45 17.84 -4.40
C LYS A 71 14.24 16.32 -4.33
N LEU A 72 14.58 15.63 -5.41
CA LEU A 72 14.59 14.16 -5.50
C LEU A 72 15.96 13.70 -5.99
N ASP A 73 16.64 12.87 -5.19
CA ASP A 73 17.92 12.25 -5.54
C ASP A 73 17.80 10.72 -5.48
N TYR A 74 18.75 10.01 -6.11
CA TYR A 74 18.84 8.55 -6.06
C TYR A 74 20.06 8.13 -5.26
N VAL A 75 19.91 7.16 -4.37
CA VAL A 75 20.95 6.75 -3.40
C VAL A 75 21.05 5.24 -3.28
N GLY A 76 22.06 4.78 -2.52
CA GLY A 76 22.33 3.37 -2.32
C GLY A 76 23.00 2.70 -3.51
N ASP A 77 23.33 1.43 -3.29
CA ASP A 77 24.04 0.59 -4.25
C ASP A 77 23.36 -0.77 -4.37
N LEU A 78 23.59 -1.47 -5.48
CA LEU A 78 23.09 -2.81 -5.77
C LEU A 78 24.15 -3.89 -5.50
N ARG A 79 25.28 -3.55 -4.86
CA ARG A 79 26.36 -4.50 -4.54
C ARG A 79 25.93 -5.59 -3.54
N ASP A 80 25.09 -5.26 -2.56
CA ASP A 80 24.63 -6.20 -1.53
C ASP A 80 23.37 -6.95 -1.95
N ARG A 81 23.52 -7.89 -2.90
CA ARG A 81 22.40 -8.68 -3.46
C ARG A 81 21.78 -9.70 -2.50
N GLU A 82 22.43 -10.00 -1.38
CA GLU A 82 21.93 -10.98 -0.40
C GLU A 82 20.89 -10.39 0.55
N LYS A 83 20.88 -9.06 0.71
CA LYS A 83 19.95 -8.38 1.63
C LYS A 83 18.59 -8.20 0.96
N SER A 84 17.53 -8.30 1.77
CA SER A 84 16.19 -7.92 1.31
C SER A 84 16.08 -6.42 1.07
N ASP A 85 15.20 -6.01 0.14
CA ASP A 85 14.96 -4.59 -0.17
C ASP A 85 14.66 -3.75 1.08
N ARG A 86 13.86 -4.29 2.01
CA ARG A 86 13.50 -3.61 3.26
C ARG A 86 14.75 -3.32 4.11
N LEU A 87 15.67 -4.27 4.23
CA LEU A 87 16.90 -4.09 5.02
C LEU A 87 17.79 -3.02 4.40
N LEU A 88 17.96 -3.01 3.07
CA LEU A 88 18.73 -1.99 2.38
C LEU A 88 18.17 -0.58 2.62
N ILE A 89 16.83 -0.44 2.61
CA ILE A 89 16.14 0.82 2.88
C ILE A 89 16.32 1.24 4.35
N VAL A 90 16.18 0.31 5.29
CA VAL A 90 16.37 0.56 6.73
C VAL A 90 17.80 1.01 7.04
N GLU A 91 18.80 0.30 6.51
CA GLU A 91 20.22 0.62 6.71
C GLU A 91 20.57 1.99 6.10
N GLU A 92 20.08 2.29 4.90
CA GLU A 92 20.31 3.57 4.26
C GLU A 92 19.63 4.71 5.03
N ALA A 93 18.40 4.49 5.54
CA ALA A 93 17.71 5.46 6.38
C ALA A 93 18.48 5.74 7.67
N ALA A 94 19.01 4.69 8.32
CA ALA A 94 19.85 4.83 9.52
C ALA A 94 21.11 5.65 9.21
N ARG A 95 21.82 5.32 8.13
CA ARG A 95 23.06 5.99 7.70
C ARG A 95 22.85 7.48 7.43
N LEU A 96 21.69 7.85 6.89
CA LEU A 96 21.36 9.21 6.50
C LEU A 96 20.52 9.97 7.54
N ASN A 97 20.16 9.35 8.67
CA ASN A 97 19.19 9.88 9.63
C ASN A 97 17.87 10.32 8.96
N ALA A 98 17.44 9.54 7.96
CA ALA A 98 16.25 9.80 7.16
C ALA A 98 14.98 9.23 7.82
N LYS A 99 13.83 9.78 7.43
CA LYS A 99 12.50 9.24 7.73
C LYS A 99 12.14 8.20 6.68
N ILE A 100 11.75 7.01 7.10
CA ILE A 100 11.15 6.03 6.18
C ILE A 100 9.71 6.43 5.91
N LEU A 101 9.33 6.50 4.64
CA LEU A 101 7.93 6.62 4.24
C LEU A 101 7.43 5.27 3.72
N THR A 102 6.36 4.74 4.30
CA THR A 102 5.83 3.41 3.95
C THR A 102 4.32 3.37 4.09
N CYS A 103 3.69 2.48 3.31
CA CYS A 103 2.31 2.06 3.43
C CYS A 103 2.18 0.63 4.01
N ASP A 104 3.31 -0.04 4.24
CA ASP A 104 3.42 -1.43 4.63
C ASP A 104 3.64 -1.54 6.15
N PRO A 105 2.72 -2.18 6.89
CA PRO A 105 2.81 -2.23 8.34
C PRO A 105 4.03 -3.04 8.84
N VAL A 106 4.56 -3.98 8.04
CA VAL A 106 5.76 -4.72 8.43
C VAL A 106 7.00 -3.83 8.36
N MET A 107 7.09 -2.99 7.32
CA MET A 107 8.16 -2.00 7.21
C MET A 107 8.06 -0.95 8.33
N ALA A 108 6.85 -0.52 8.67
CA ALA A 108 6.59 0.38 9.80
C ALA A 108 7.10 -0.21 11.12
N GLN A 109 6.71 -1.45 11.45
CA GLN A 109 7.17 -2.14 12.66
C GLN A 109 8.69 -2.32 12.69
N LEU A 110 9.31 -2.65 11.55
CA LEU A 110 10.76 -2.80 11.43
C LEU A 110 11.48 -1.46 11.69
N ALA A 111 10.99 -0.37 11.13
CA ALA A 111 11.55 0.97 11.32
C ALA A 111 11.43 1.42 12.79
N GLU A 112 10.25 1.25 13.41
CA GLU A 112 10.02 1.57 14.82
C GLU A 112 10.91 0.76 15.75
N SER A 113 11.01 -0.56 15.53
CA SER A 113 11.82 -1.47 16.35
C SER A 113 13.32 -1.18 16.27
N THR A 114 13.77 -0.53 15.19
CA THR A 114 15.16 -0.12 14.97
C THR A 114 15.43 1.34 15.36
N GLY A 115 14.43 2.04 15.94
CA GLY A 115 14.56 3.41 16.41
C GLY A 115 14.63 4.45 15.29
N LEU A 116 14.21 4.09 14.06
CA LEU A 116 14.18 5.01 12.93
C LEU A 116 12.94 5.89 12.94
N LYS A 117 13.06 7.08 12.35
CA LYS A 117 11.92 7.97 12.15
C LYS A 117 11.03 7.40 11.05
N LEU A 118 9.72 7.42 11.29
CA LEU A 118 8.73 6.81 10.43
C LEU A 118 7.65 7.82 9.99
N LEU A 119 7.23 7.71 8.74
CA LEU A 119 6.01 8.28 8.18
C LEU A 119 5.17 7.10 7.65
N TYR A 120 4.18 6.65 8.42
CA TYR A 120 3.22 5.64 7.96
C TYR A 120 1.96 6.34 7.44
N GLU A 121 1.98 6.66 6.16
CA GLU A 121 0.96 7.49 5.51
C GLU A 121 0.34 6.75 4.33
N LEU A 122 -0.97 6.92 4.15
CA LEU A 122 -1.75 6.39 3.04
C LEU A 122 -2.61 7.53 2.51
N PRO A 123 -2.72 7.71 1.18
CA PRO A 123 -3.78 8.56 0.62
C PRO A 123 -5.16 8.09 1.10
N PRO A 124 -6.18 8.96 1.10
CA PRO A 124 -7.53 8.56 1.48
C PRO A 124 -8.03 7.35 0.67
N PRO A 125 -8.73 6.40 1.30
CA PRO A 125 -9.27 5.26 0.58
C PRO A 125 -10.35 5.74 -0.41
N PRO A 126 -10.57 5.02 -1.53
CA PRO A 126 -11.61 5.39 -2.50
C PRO A 126 -13.02 5.33 -1.90
N PHE A 127 -13.24 4.45 -0.90
CA PHE A 127 -14.47 4.35 -0.11
C PHE A 127 -14.21 3.57 1.19
N SER A 128 -15.16 3.63 2.13
CA SER A 128 -15.05 2.92 3.41
C SER A 128 -15.73 1.55 3.36
N ILE A 129 -14.94 0.48 3.44
CA ILE A 129 -15.44 -0.91 3.54
C ILE A 129 -16.41 -1.08 4.72
N ALA A 130 -16.09 -0.51 5.88
CA ALA A 130 -16.92 -0.63 7.07
C ALA A 130 -18.31 0.00 6.89
N GLN A 131 -18.40 1.10 6.14
CA GLN A 131 -19.67 1.76 5.86
C GLN A 131 -20.55 1.01 4.87
N LEU A 132 -20.00 0.06 4.11
CA LEU A 132 -20.77 -0.78 3.19
C LEU A 132 -21.48 -1.95 3.88
N PHE A 133 -21.09 -2.29 5.11
CA PHE A 133 -21.75 -3.33 5.91
C PHE A 133 -23.01 -2.78 6.59
N GLU A 134 -24.10 -2.70 5.82
CA GLU A 134 -25.46 -2.49 6.34
C GLU A 134 -26.04 -3.79 6.96
N GLU A 135 -27.21 -3.69 7.62
CA GLU A 135 -27.85 -4.83 8.31
C GLU A 135 -28.07 -6.06 7.42
N ASP A 136 -28.37 -5.86 6.13
CA ASP A 136 -28.63 -6.93 5.17
C ASP A 136 -27.42 -7.33 4.33
N VAL A 137 -26.24 -6.73 4.55
CA VAL A 137 -25.03 -6.98 3.75
C VAL A 137 -24.20 -8.09 4.39
N MET A 138 -24.08 -9.22 3.69
CA MET A 138 -23.32 -10.39 4.13
C MET A 138 -21.84 -10.31 3.78
N SER A 139 -21.51 -9.73 2.62
CA SER A 139 -20.14 -9.61 2.14
C SER A 139 -19.99 -8.54 1.08
N ILE A 140 -18.78 -8.00 0.97
CA ILE A 140 -18.36 -7.03 -0.03
C ILE A 140 -17.43 -7.74 -1.01
N HIS A 141 -17.60 -7.45 -2.30
CA HIS A 141 -16.88 -8.04 -3.41
C HIS A 141 -16.41 -6.91 -4.32
N VAL A 142 -15.09 -6.73 -4.41
CA VAL A 142 -14.46 -5.72 -5.26
C VAL A 142 -13.51 -6.43 -6.20
N LYS A 143 -13.63 -6.15 -7.50
CA LYS A 143 -12.76 -6.70 -8.54
C LYS A 143 -12.26 -5.56 -9.41
N GLU A 144 -10.97 -5.59 -9.73
CA GLU A 144 -10.36 -4.62 -10.62
C GLU A 144 -11.13 -4.53 -11.95
N GLY A 145 -11.38 -3.30 -12.40
CA GLY A 145 -12.09 -3.01 -13.65
C GLY A 145 -13.61 -3.19 -13.56
N LEU A 146 -14.16 -3.56 -12.39
CA LEU A 146 -15.60 -3.73 -12.17
C LEU A 146 -16.11 -2.80 -11.07
N PRO A 147 -17.41 -2.44 -11.12
CA PRO A 147 -18.03 -1.71 -10.02
C PRO A 147 -18.07 -2.56 -8.73
N PRO A 148 -17.90 -1.96 -7.55
CA PRO A 148 -17.92 -2.68 -6.28
C PRO A 148 -19.33 -3.20 -5.99
N ARG A 149 -19.43 -4.44 -5.49
CA ARG A 149 -20.69 -5.12 -5.22
C ARG A 149 -20.78 -5.59 -3.78
N VAL A 150 -22.01 -5.62 -3.27
CA VAL A 150 -22.35 -6.25 -2.00
C VAL A 150 -23.30 -7.42 -2.23
N LYS A 151 -23.14 -8.46 -1.43
CA LYS A 151 -24.07 -9.58 -1.34
C LYS A 151 -25.10 -9.27 -0.26
N ARG A 152 -26.31 -8.89 -0.66
CA ARG A 152 -27.41 -8.51 0.25
C ARG A 152 -28.43 -9.63 0.41
N GLY A 153 -28.86 -9.89 1.64
CA GLY A 153 -29.88 -10.88 2.00
C GLY A 153 -29.46 -11.80 3.13
N ILE A 154 -29.92 -13.05 3.07
CA ILE A 154 -29.68 -14.09 4.08
C ILE A 154 -29.08 -15.34 3.42
N PRO A 155 -28.48 -16.27 4.21
CA PRO A 155 -28.05 -17.56 3.69
C PRO A 155 -29.17 -18.25 2.91
N GLY A 156 -28.89 -18.69 1.68
CA GLY A 156 -29.87 -19.31 0.77
C GLY A 156 -30.76 -18.35 -0.02
N ARG A 157 -30.85 -17.07 0.35
CA ARG A 157 -31.63 -16.05 -0.39
C ARG A 157 -30.94 -14.69 -0.37
N TRP A 158 -30.17 -14.41 -1.41
CA TRP A 158 -29.40 -13.17 -1.55
C TRP A 158 -29.33 -12.71 -3.00
N ARG A 159 -28.93 -11.45 -3.20
CA ARG A 159 -28.63 -10.86 -4.51
C ARG A 159 -27.37 -10.02 -4.46
N PHE A 160 -26.66 -9.91 -5.58
CA PHE A 160 -25.62 -8.90 -5.73
C PHE A 160 -26.26 -7.54 -6.03
N VAL A 161 -25.76 -6.50 -5.37
CA VAL A 161 -26.15 -5.11 -5.60
C VAL A 161 -24.88 -4.30 -5.78
N GLU A 162 -24.84 -3.48 -6.83
CA GLU A 162 -23.74 -2.56 -7.05
C GLU A 162 -23.83 -1.38 -6.06
N VAL A 163 -22.70 -1.03 -5.47
CA VAL A 163 -22.58 0.08 -4.52
C VAL A 163 -22.38 1.42 -5.24
N SER A 164 -21.74 1.37 -6.40
CA SER A 164 -21.57 2.48 -7.32
C SER A 164 -21.45 1.96 -8.74
N GLU A 165 -21.70 2.79 -9.75
CA GLU A 165 -21.49 2.43 -11.15
C GLU A 165 -20.01 2.53 -11.58
N LYS A 166 -19.20 3.30 -10.85
CA LYS A 166 -17.79 3.51 -11.16
C LYS A 166 -16.99 2.22 -10.96
N PRO A 167 -16.26 1.72 -11.98
CA PRO A 167 -15.33 0.62 -11.81
C PRO A 167 -14.17 0.96 -10.87
N VAL A 168 -13.72 -0.02 -10.07
CA VAL A 168 -12.57 0.14 -9.18
C VAL A 168 -11.29 -0.19 -9.94
N SER A 169 -10.34 0.73 -9.96
CA SER A 169 -9.01 0.51 -10.53
C SER A 169 -8.13 -0.38 -9.64
N ARG A 170 -7.06 -0.96 -10.22
CA ARG A 170 -6.07 -1.74 -9.44
C ARG A 170 -5.48 -0.96 -8.28
N HIS A 171 -5.13 0.30 -8.54
CA HIS A 171 -4.55 1.20 -7.56
C HIS A 171 -5.52 1.46 -6.39
N GLU A 172 -6.79 1.74 -6.70
CA GLU A 172 -7.84 1.91 -5.68
C GLU A 172 -8.03 0.63 -4.84
N LEU A 173 -7.99 -0.55 -5.46
CA LEU A 173 -8.12 -1.84 -4.76
C LEU A 173 -6.92 -2.11 -3.83
N GLU A 174 -5.69 -1.94 -4.32
CA GLU A 174 -4.46 -2.08 -3.53
C GLU A 174 -4.42 -1.06 -2.38
N LEU A 175 -4.93 0.16 -2.60
CA LEU A 175 -5.06 1.16 -1.54
C LEU A 175 -6.07 0.72 -0.46
N LEU A 176 -7.23 0.17 -0.84
CA LEU A 176 -8.18 -0.43 0.10
C LEU A 176 -7.53 -1.56 0.92
N ILE A 177 -6.78 -2.44 0.26
CA ILE A 177 -6.04 -3.53 0.90
C ILE A 177 -5.04 -2.99 1.92
N ALA A 178 -4.28 -1.95 1.55
CA ALA A 178 -3.30 -1.33 2.44
C ALA A 178 -3.96 -0.69 3.68
N HIS A 179 -5.13 -0.08 3.52
CA HIS A 179 -5.92 0.41 4.66
C HIS A 179 -6.39 -0.71 5.58
N LEU A 180 -6.87 -1.83 5.02
CA LEU A 180 -7.29 -3.01 5.80
C LEU A 180 -6.09 -3.64 6.52
N MET A 181 -4.93 -3.73 5.87
CA MET A 181 -3.71 -4.24 6.47
C MET A 181 -3.21 -3.33 7.60
N ARG A 182 -3.26 -2.01 7.41
CA ARG A 182 -2.94 -1.05 8.48
C ARG A 182 -3.80 -1.28 9.72
N GLU A 183 -5.09 -1.50 9.54
CA GLU A 183 -6.00 -1.77 10.66
C GLU A 183 -5.73 -3.13 11.30
N ALA A 184 -5.52 -4.18 10.50
CA ALA A 184 -5.19 -5.52 11.00
C ALA A 184 -3.92 -5.53 11.84
N TYR A 185 -2.90 -4.76 11.45
CA TYR A 185 -1.64 -4.75 12.18
C TYR A 185 -1.69 -4.05 13.54
N LYS A 186 -2.72 -3.22 13.81
CA LYS A 186 -2.92 -2.61 15.14
C LYS A 186 -3.32 -3.61 16.22
N SER A 187 -3.99 -4.69 15.83
CA SER A 187 -4.50 -5.73 16.73
C SER A 187 -4.00 -7.13 16.34
N PHE A 188 -2.85 -7.18 15.65
CA PHE A 188 -2.28 -8.44 15.15
C PHE A 188 -1.93 -9.38 16.31
N GLY A 189 -2.28 -10.66 16.18
CA GLY A 189 -2.11 -11.67 17.22
C GLY A 189 -3.17 -11.64 18.32
N VAL A 190 -4.13 -10.70 18.27
CA VAL A 190 -5.26 -10.62 19.21
C VAL A 190 -6.56 -10.77 18.42
N ASP A 191 -6.99 -9.70 17.75
CA ASP A 191 -8.23 -9.67 16.96
C ASP A 191 -7.96 -9.72 15.45
N ALA A 192 -6.70 -9.81 15.04
CA ALA A 192 -6.33 -9.96 13.63
C ALA A 192 -5.20 -10.97 13.48
N PHE A 193 -5.27 -11.83 12.47
CA PHE A 193 -4.22 -12.80 12.17
C PHE A 193 -4.28 -13.23 10.71
N LEU A 194 -3.13 -13.67 10.20
CA LEU A 194 -2.97 -14.16 8.83
C LEU A 194 -3.33 -15.64 8.78
N GLU A 195 -4.36 -16.01 8.00
CA GLU A 195 -4.73 -17.41 7.75
C GLU A 195 -3.86 -18.01 6.65
N ILE A 196 -3.73 -17.29 5.53
CA ILE A 196 -3.00 -17.74 4.34
C ILE A 196 -2.19 -16.57 3.79
N ASP A 197 -0.94 -16.83 3.48
CA ASP A 197 -0.09 -15.94 2.68
C ASP A 197 0.71 -16.74 1.66
N LYS A 198 0.21 -16.78 0.42
CA LYS A 198 0.82 -17.51 -0.68
C LYS A 198 0.85 -16.62 -1.93
N PRO A 199 1.71 -16.93 -2.91
CA PRO A 199 1.64 -16.28 -4.21
C PRO A 199 0.21 -16.33 -4.77
N GLY A 200 -0.34 -15.18 -5.18
CA GLY A 200 -1.69 -15.08 -5.72
C GLY A 200 -2.84 -15.03 -4.69
N VAL A 201 -2.64 -15.38 -3.42
CA VAL A 201 -3.73 -15.42 -2.43
C VAL A 201 -3.28 -15.01 -1.02
N LYS A 202 -4.04 -14.12 -0.40
CA LYS A 202 -3.87 -13.72 1.00
C LYS A 202 -5.21 -13.76 1.70
N ILE A 203 -5.27 -14.41 2.86
CA ILE A 203 -6.47 -14.45 3.70
C ILE A 203 -6.06 -14.05 5.11
N PHE A 204 -6.77 -13.09 5.70
CA PHE A 204 -6.58 -12.72 7.09
C PHE A 204 -7.91 -12.40 7.77
N GLN A 205 -7.94 -12.68 9.07
CA GLN A 205 -9.01 -12.26 9.95
C GLN A 205 -8.70 -10.85 10.46
N LEU A 206 -9.71 -9.99 10.53
CA LEU A 206 -9.69 -8.65 11.10
C LEU A 206 -10.99 -8.43 11.88
N LYS A 207 -10.94 -8.61 13.19
CA LYS A 207 -12.10 -8.61 14.10
C LYS A 207 -13.15 -9.60 13.58
N ASP A 208 -14.35 -9.11 13.30
CA ASP A 208 -15.45 -9.91 12.74
C ASP A 208 -15.34 -10.13 11.23
N TYR A 209 -14.34 -9.54 10.56
CA TYR A 209 -14.18 -9.67 9.12
C TYR A 209 -13.17 -10.74 8.74
N ARG A 210 -13.58 -11.60 7.80
CA ARG A 210 -12.66 -12.43 7.04
C ARG A 210 -12.37 -11.78 5.70
N VAL A 211 -11.12 -11.38 5.50
CA VAL A 211 -10.65 -10.69 4.30
C VAL A 211 -9.92 -11.67 3.41
N VAL A 212 -10.36 -11.80 2.16
CA VAL A 212 -9.77 -12.64 1.11
C VAL A 212 -9.31 -11.74 -0.02
N ILE A 213 -8.04 -11.83 -0.36
CA ILE A 213 -7.42 -11.11 -1.46
C ILE A 213 -6.87 -12.14 -2.44
N THR A 214 -7.20 -11.98 -3.71
CA THR A 214 -6.72 -12.83 -4.79
C THR A 214 -6.14 -11.98 -5.92
N ARG A 215 -5.16 -12.53 -6.63
CA ARG A 215 -4.53 -11.93 -7.81
C ARG A 215 -4.00 -13.02 -8.74
N PRO A 216 -3.71 -12.71 -10.01
CA PRO A 216 -3.08 -13.65 -10.92
C PRO A 216 -1.84 -14.31 -10.31
N PRO A 217 -1.62 -15.62 -10.53
CA PRO A 217 -2.40 -16.52 -11.39
C PRO A 217 -3.61 -17.19 -10.70
N PHE A 218 -3.92 -16.86 -9.44
CA PHE A 218 -5.00 -17.52 -8.68
C PHE A 218 -6.40 -17.08 -9.14
N SER A 219 -6.51 -15.84 -9.62
CA SER A 219 -7.73 -15.24 -10.17
C SER A 219 -7.41 -14.50 -11.46
N ASP A 220 -8.44 -14.21 -12.27
CA ASP A 220 -8.27 -13.51 -13.57
C ASP A 220 -7.86 -12.03 -13.42
N GLY A 221 -7.97 -11.47 -12.22
CA GLY A 221 -7.61 -10.11 -11.88
C GLY A 221 -7.47 -9.94 -10.38
N PHE A 222 -7.18 -8.73 -9.93
CA PHE A 222 -7.14 -8.44 -8.50
C PHE A 222 -8.56 -8.41 -7.90
N GLU A 223 -8.78 -9.16 -6.83
CA GLU A 223 -10.07 -9.23 -6.14
C GLU A 223 -9.89 -9.09 -4.63
N LEU A 224 -10.85 -8.42 -4.01
CA LEU A 224 -11.00 -8.26 -2.57
C LEU A 224 -12.40 -8.71 -2.18
N THR A 225 -12.49 -9.73 -1.33
CA THR A 225 -13.74 -10.16 -0.71
C THR A 225 -13.64 -9.96 0.79
N VAL A 226 -14.62 -9.29 1.38
CA VAL A 226 -14.72 -9.12 2.84
C VAL A 226 -16.04 -9.75 3.28
N VAL A 227 -15.96 -10.73 4.16
CA VAL A 227 -17.11 -11.44 4.73
C VAL A 227 -17.23 -11.10 6.20
N LYS A 228 -18.45 -10.88 6.67
CA LYS A 228 -18.79 -10.71 8.09
C LYS A 228 -19.41 -12.00 8.64
#